data_AF-A0A7J5Y0E9-F1
#
_entry.id   AF-A0A7J5Y0E9-F1
#
_cell.length_a   1.000
_cell.length_b   1.000
_cell.length_c   1.000
_cell.angle_alpha   90.00
_cell.angle_beta   90.00
_cell.angle_gamma   90.00
#
_symmetry.space_group_name_H-M   'P 1'
#
loop_
_entity.id
_entity.type
_entity.pdbx_description
1 polymer ?
#
loop_
_entity_poly.entity_id
_entity_poly.type
_entity_poly.pdbx_seq_one_letter_code
_entity_poly.pdbx_strand_id
1 'polypeptide(L)'
;MEGAAAGCEKLKPGGPGWAPVVVEKTEAGVLLPMELELVWDTVLPKDLFTPNSEMGVILRNLQKQVPLRRARLRKDVETLRHILGIQKFDLGIVCVDNHRIQQINIYRKKNVPTDVLSFPFYEDLRPGKMPLPLHRDEQNLGDIFLGVEYVMKQCQEESLDLHGTLTAVTAHGICHLLGYRHETEEEWTEMLQRENYILSEYNRLTGRSLEPLMKRCSQDRFSVSASVYSMSNTSSLPESSSEHSNSGRELLNSGVGEGEDVDTGQASPHH
;
A
#
# COMPACT_ATOMS: atom_id res chain seq x y z
N MET A 1 32.58 -42.61 48.14
CA MET A 1 32.02 -43.97 48.18
C MET A 1 30.63 -43.90 47.59
N GLU A 2 30.49 -44.45 46.38
CA GLU A 2 29.41 -45.38 45.97
C GLU A 2 28.11 -44.64 45.61
N GLY A 3 27.48 -44.82 44.45
CA GLY A 3 27.57 -45.85 43.42
C GLY A 3 26.15 -46.23 42.99
N ALA A 4 25.96 -46.43 41.68
CA ALA A 4 24.82 -47.09 41.01
C ALA A 4 23.50 -46.28 40.84
N ALA A 5 22.76 -46.35 39.73
CA ALA A 5 22.79 -47.28 38.60
C ALA A 5 22.29 -46.60 37.31
N ALA A 6 22.97 -46.92 36.21
CA ALA A 6 22.56 -46.61 34.84
C ALA A 6 21.61 -47.72 34.32
N GLY A 7 20.49 -47.32 33.71
CA GLY A 7 19.70 -48.17 32.82
C GLY A 7 19.95 -47.72 31.38
N CYS A 8 20.68 -48.53 30.61
CA CYS A 8 20.99 -48.28 29.20
C CYS A 8 20.31 -49.37 28.37
N GLU A 9 19.23 -49.03 27.67
CA GLU A 9 18.70 -49.89 26.60
C GLU A 9 19.48 -49.62 25.31
N LYS A 10 20.12 -50.69 24.81
CA LYS A 10 20.88 -50.71 23.57
C LYS A 10 19.94 -50.90 22.38
N LEU A 11 19.84 -49.90 21.50
CA LEU A 11 19.44 -50.11 20.11
C LEU A 11 20.69 -50.15 19.22
N LYS A 12 20.85 -51.24 18.47
CA LYS A 12 21.94 -51.46 17.50
C LYS A 12 21.70 -50.65 16.21
N PRO A 13 22.77 -50.33 15.45
CA PRO A 13 22.73 -49.34 14.37
C PRO A 13 22.33 -49.96 13.02
N GLY A 14 21.59 -49.19 12.21
CA GLY A 14 21.33 -49.53 10.82
C GLY A 14 21.09 -48.27 9.98
N GLY A 15 21.99 -48.01 9.03
CA GLY A 15 21.78 -47.04 7.94
C GLY A 15 22.54 -45.71 8.08
N PRO A 16 23.18 -45.22 7.00
CA PRO A 16 24.02 -44.03 7.05
C PRO A 16 23.19 -42.76 6.96
N GLY A 17 23.49 -41.78 7.82
CA GLY A 17 23.20 -40.38 7.55
C GLY A 17 21.89 -39.82 8.13
N TRP A 18 21.75 -39.84 9.45
CA TRP A 18 21.08 -38.72 10.16
C TRP A 18 21.53 -38.71 11.62
N ALA A 19 22.20 -37.63 12.04
CA ALA A 19 22.47 -37.39 13.46
C ALA A 19 21.19 -36.85 14.12
N PRO A 20 20.81 -37.33 15.32
CA PRO A 20 19.68 -36.79 16.07
C PRO A 20 20.08 -35.46 16.73
N VAL A 21 19.29 -34.42 16.52
CA VAL A 21 19.42 -33.16 17.26
C VAL A 21 18.82 -33.37 18.65
N VAL A 22 19.67 -33.31 19.67
CA VAL A 22 19.29 -33.28 21.08
C VAL A 22 18.64 -31.93 21.36
N VAL A 23 17.40 -31.95 21.87
CA VAL A 23 16.70 -30.75 22.35
C VAL A 23 17.00 -30.59 23.83
N GLU A 24 17.91 -29.68 24.19
CA GLU A 24 18.04 -29.19 25.55
C GLU A 24 17.14 -27.97 25.75
N LYS A 25 16.24 -28.05 26.74
CA LYS A 25 15.53 -26.90 27.31
C LYS A 25 16.50 -26.16 28.23
N THR A 26 16.76 -24.89 27.95
CA THR A 26 17.28 -23.95 28.94
C THR A 26 16.42 -22.69 28.95
N GLU A 27 16.02 -22.31 30.17
CA GLU A 27 15.28 -21.10 30.49
C GLU A 27 16.22 -19.88 30.41
N ALA A 28 15.89 -18.93 29.55
CA ALA A 28 16.13 -17.49 29.68
C ALA A 28 15.95 -16.85 28.29
N GLY A 29 14.76 -16.30 28.03
CA GLY A 29 14.42 -15.67 26.76
C GLY A 29 15.04 -14.28 26.63
N VAL A 30 16.15 -14.18 25.89
CA VAL A 30 16.59 -12.98 25.16
C VAL A 30 17.27 -13.45 23.88
N LEU A 31 16.72 -13.11 22.71
CA LEU A 31 17.36 -13.36 21.42
C LEU A 31 17.56 -12.03 20.68
N LEU A 32 18.83 -11.70 20.43
CA LEU A 32 19.28 -10.73 19.43
C LEU A 32 20.34 -11.40 18.53
N PRO A 33 20.54 -10.89 17.30
CA PRO A 33 20.81 -11.71 16.12
C PRO A 33 22.30 -11.83 15.84
N MET A 34 22.78 -13.06 15.63
CA MET A 34 24.11 -13.33 15.10
C MET A 34 24.03 -14.52 14.15
N GLU A 35 24.00 -14.23 12.85
CA GLU A 35 24.60 -15.03 11.77
C GLU A 35 24.37 -14.30 10.43
N LEU A 36 25.17 -13.26 10.19
CA LEU A 36 25.15 -12.51 8.92
C LEU A 36 26.58 -12.20 8.42
N GLU A 37 27.57 -13.00 8.80
CA GLU A 37 28.99 -12.70 8.54
C GLU A 37 29.71 -13.63 7.55
N LEU A 38 29.04 -14.56 6.84
CA LEU A 38 29.72 -15.46 5.91
C LEU A 38 29.04 -15.68 4.54
N VAL A 39 28.35 -14.67 4.00
CA VAL A 39 27.79 -14.74 2.62
C VAL A 39 27.99 -13.44 1.83
N TRP A 40 29.02 -12.63 2.12
CA TRP A 40 29.20 -11.35 1.43
C TRP A 40 30.24 -11.37 0.30
N ASP A 41 31.17 -12.33 0.28
CA ASP A 41 32.30 -12.31 -0.67
C ASP A 41 32.27 -13.34 -1.81
N THR A 42 31.18 -14.10 -2.04
CA THR A 42 31.26 -15.17 -3.06
C THR A 42 30.01 -15.51 -3.89
N VAL A 43 28.86 -14.85 -3.73
CA VAL A 43 27.67 -15.21 -4.54
C VAL A 43 26.82 -14.00 -4.94
N LEU A 44 27.43 -13.03 -5.61
CA LEU A 44 26.70 -12.26 -6.62
C LEU A 44 27.30 -12.59 -7.98
N PRO A 45 26.70 -13.54 -8.73
CA PRO A 45 27.02 -13.69 -10.14
C PRO A 45 26.85 -12.33 -10.81
N LYS A 46 27.84 -11.90 -11.60
CA LYS A 46 27.79 -10.68 -12.42
C LYS A 46 26.71 -10.74 -13.51
N ASP A 47 25.97 -11.85 -13.52
CA ASP A 47 25.02 -12.30 -14.53
C ASP A 47 23.57 -12.01 -14.08
N LEU A 48 23.34 -11.53 -12.85
CA LEU A 48 22.01 -11.10 -12.37
C LEU A 48 21.48 -9.83 -13.07
N PHE A 49 22.25 -9.25 -13.97
CA PHE A 49 21.84 -8.17 -14.87
C PHE A 49 21.65 -8.65 -16.32
N THR A 50 21.19 -9.89 -16.53
CA THR A 50 20.50 -10.22 -17.79
C THR A 50 19.06 -9.71 -17.71
N PRO A 51 18.63 -8.78 -18.58
CA PRO A 51 17.25 -8.36 -18.64
C PRO A 51 16.45 -9.47 -19.33
N ASN A 52 16.05 -10.50 -18.58
CA ASN A 52 14.92 -11.30 -19.00
C ASN A 52 13.68 -10.43 -18.82
N SER A 53 13.41 -9.68 -19.89
CA SER A 53 12.08 -9.32 -20.36
C SER A 53 11.12 -10.43 -19.97
N GLU A 54 10.32 -10.19 -18.93
CA GLU A 54 8.90 -10.53 -18.92
C GLU A 54 8.15 -10.00 -17.68
N MET A 55 8.84 -9.46 -16.66
CA MET A 55 8.19 -8.83 -15.49
C MET A 55 8.87 -7.53 -15.10
N GLY A 56 8.12 -6.43 -15.00
CA GLY A 56 8.70 -5.10 -15.12
C GLY A 56 8.09 -4.03 -14.22
N VAL A 57 8.97 -3.17 -13.71
CA VAL A 57 8.54 -1.85 -13.23
C VAL A 57 8.23 -1.00 -14.47
N ILE A 58 6.98 -0.59 -14.63
CA ILE A 58 6.61 0.40 -15.64
C ILE A 58 6.71 1.77 -14.97
N LEU A 59 7.72 2.56 -15.35
CA LEU A 59 7.88 3.92 -14.84
C LEU A 59 7.57 4.93 -15.93
N ARG A 60 6.50 5.71 -15.76
CA ARG A 60 6.11 6.80 -16.65
C ARG A 60 6.25 8.14 -15.92
N ASN A 61 6.75 9.14 -16.62
CA ASN A 61 6.79 10.52 -16.12
C ASN A 61 5.91 11.39 -17.02
N LEU A 62 4.74 11.79 -16.52
CA LEU A 62 3.76 12.59 -17.24
C LEU A 62 3.84 14.08 -16.90
N GLN A 63 4.59 14.44 -15.85
CA GLN A 63 4.81 15.84 -15.46
C GLN A 63 6.08 16.42 -16.10
N LYS A 64 6.12 17.76 -16.17
CA LYS A 64 7.27 18.54 -16.65
C LYS A 64 7.75 19.62 -15.67
N GLN A 65 7.11 19.74 -14.51
CA GLN A 65 7.33 20.80 -13.54
C GLN A 65 8.60 20.57 -12.70
N VAL A 66 8.93 19.31 -12.39
CA VAL A 66 10.06 18.95 -11.53
C VAL A 66 11.00 18.01 -12.28
N PRO A 67 12.29 18.36 -12.44
CA PRO A 67 13.27 17.47 -13.04
C PRO A 67 13.40 16.15 -12.26
N LEU A 68 13.18 15.02 -12.94
CA LEU A 68 13.21 13.70 -12.30
C LEU A 68 14.24 12.78 -12.95
N ARG A 69 15.18 12.30 -12.14
CA ARG A 69 16.14 11.25 -12.54
C ARG A 69 15.46 9.88 -12.56
N ARG A 70 14.73 9.58 -13.64
CA ARG A 70 13.96 8.33 -13.82
C ARG A 70 14.78 7.06 -13.56
N ALA A 71 16.03 7.02 -14.01
CA ALA A 71 16.91 5.86 -13.81
C ALA A 71 17.19 5.62 -12.31
N ARG A 72 17.36 6.68 -11.52
CA ARG A 72 17.56 6.57 -10.06
C ARG A 72 16.29 6.06 -9.38
N LEU A 73 15.14 6.66 -9.69
CA LEU A 73 13.86 6.22 -9.13
C LEU A 73 13.58 4.75 -9.46
N ARG A 74 13.80 4.34 -10.72
CA ARG A 74 13.67 2.94 -11.15
C ARG A 74 14.53 2.00 -10.32
N LYS A 75 15.82 2.32 -10.15
CA LYS A 75 16.74 1.53 -9.32
C LYS A 75 16.25 1.44 -7.88
N ASP A 76 15.82 2.56 -7.31
CA ASP A 76 15.33 2.62 -5.94
C ASP A 76 14.05 1.74 -5.79
N VAL A 77 13.12 1.78 -6.76
CA VAL A 77 11.93 0.89 -6.80
C VAL A 77 12.31 -0.59 -6.92
N GLU A 78 13.29 -0.93 -7.76
CA GLU A 78 13.77 -2.31 -7.90
C GLU A 78 14.40 -2.82 -6.59
N THR A 79 15.15 -1.99 -5.88
CA THR A 79 15.65 -2.32 -4.54
C THR A 79 14.52 -2.54 -3.54
N LEU A 80 13.50 -1.67 -3.53
CA LEU A 80 12.32 -1.85 -2.66
C LEU A 80 11.58 -3.16 -2.98
N ARG A 81 11.37 -3.48 -4.26
CA ARG A 81 10.77 -4.74 -4.70
C ARG A 81 11.58 -5.95 -4.25
N HIS A 82 12.91 -5.83 -4.24
CA HIS A 82 13.78 -6.89 -3.77
C HIS A 82 13.66 -7.14 -2.26
N ILE A 83 13.72 -6.06 -1.45
CA ILE A 83 13.54 -6.12 0.00
C ILE A 83 12.20 -6.77 0.37
N LEU A 84 11.16 -6.46 -0.41
CA LEU A 84 9.80 -6.94 -0.17
C LEU A 84 9.50 -8.33 -0.73
N GLY A 85 10.40 -8.93 -1.52
CA GLY A 85 10.17 -10.24 -2.13
C GLY A 85 9.09 -10.24 -3.24
N ILE A 86 8.89 -9.09 -3.91
CA ILE A 86 7.83 -8.89 -4.92
C ILE A 86 8.40 -8.68 -6.34
N GLN A 87 9.60 -9.19 -6.60
CA GLN A 87 10.29 -9.07 -7.89
C GLN A 87 9.53 -9.76 -9.03
N LYS A 88 8.70 -10.76 -8.67
CA LYS A 88 7.84 -11.52 -9.57
C LYS A 88 6.48 -10.85 -9.86
N PHE A 89 6.28 -9.59 -9.51
CA PHE A 89 5.04 -8.88 -9.81
C PHE A 89 5.29 -7.60 -10.60
N ASP A 90 4.46 -7.33 -11.59
CA ASP A 90 4.43 -6.06 -12.28
C ASP A 90 3.98 -4.93 -11.34
N LEU A 91 4.60 -3.76 -11.53
CA LEU A 91 4.33 -2.57 -10.72
C LEU A 91 4.35 -1.33 -11.62
N GLY A 92 3.21 -0.63 -11.67
CA GLY A 92 3.10 0.64 -12.36
C GLY A 92 3.45 1.81 -11.44
N ILE A 93 4.37 2.67 -11.88
CA ILE A 93 4.71 3.93 -11.23
C ILE A 93 4.49 5.06 -12.24
N VAL A 94 3.61 6.00 -11.91
CA VAL A 94 3.26 7.13 -12.77
C VAL A 94 3.51 8.44 -12.03
N CYS A 95 4.55 9.17 -12.44
CA CYS A 95 4.85 10.49 -11.90
C CYS A 95 3.98 11.56 -12.59
N VAL A 96 3.26 12.34 -11.78
CA VAL A 96 2.27 13.33 -12.23
C VAL A 96 2.47 14.68 -11.52
N ASP A 97 1.83 15.72 -12.06
CA ASP A 97 1.80 17.08 -11.49
C ASP A 97 0.60 17.23 -10.55
N ASN A 98 0.53 18.38 -9.87
CA ASN A 98 -0.53 18.66 -8.90
C ASN A 98 -1.93 18.62 -9.53
N HIS A 99 -2.08 19.17 -10.72
CA HIS A 99 -3.35 19.17 -11.44
C HIS A 99 -3.83 17.74 -11.70
N ARG A 100 -2.99 16.88 -12.28
CA ARG A 100 -3.36 15.50 -12.59
C ARG A 100 -3.65 14.67 -11.35
N ILE A 101 -2.81 14.75 -10.31
CA ILE A 101 -3.06 13.94 -9.10
C ILE A 101 -4.32 14.41 -8.35
N GLN A 102 -4.62 15.71 -8.35
CA GLN A 102 -5.86 16.24 -7.81
C GLN A 102 -7.07 15.71 -8.58
N GLN A 103 -7.03 15.70 -9.92
CA GLN A 103 -8.11 15.14 -10.74
C GLN A 103 -8.35 13.65 -10.43
N ILE A 104 -7.29 12.88 -10.21
CA ILE A 104 -7.41 11.47 -9.80
C ILE A 104 -7.99 11.37 -8.37
N ASN A 105 -7.61 12.28 -7.47
CA ASN A 105 -8.09 12.29 -6.08
C ASN A 105 -9.57 12.68 -5.95
N ILE A 106 -10.16 13.38 -6.94
CA ILE A 106 -11.59 13.66 -7.00
C ILE A 106 -12.42 12.37 -7.00
N TYR A 107 -11.95 11.30 -7.66
CA TYR A 107 -12.62 9.99 -7.62
C TYR A 107 -12.61 9.37 -6.21
N ARG A 108 -11.72 9.84 -5.32
CA ARG A 108 -11.68 9.52 -3.89
C ARG A 108 -12.40 10.56 -3.02
N LYS A 109 -13.24 11.40 -3.65
CA LYS A 109 -14.01 12.49 -3.02
C LYS A 109 -13.14 13.56 -2.34
N LYS A 110 -11.89 13.74 -2.79
CA LYS A 110 -10.96 14.75 -2.28
C LYS A 110 -10.46 15.64 -3.41
N ASN A 111 -10.86 16.90 -3.40
CA ASN A 111 -10.44 17.87 -4.42
C ASN A 111 -9.15 18.61 -4.02
N VAL A 112 -8.11 17.88 -3.65
CA VAL A 112 -6.79 18.44 -3.29
C VAL A 112 -5.68 17.58 -3.88
N PRO A 113 -4.52 18.17 -4.25
CA PRO A 113 -3.34 17.39 -4.60
C PRO A 113 -2.83 16.63 -3.38
N THR A 114 -2.07 15.56 -3.63
CA THR A 114 -1.46 14.71 -2.60
C THR A 114 -0.13 14.18 -3.12
N ASP A 115 0.66 13.55 -2.25
CA ASP A 115 1.96 12.97 -2.56
C ASP A 115 1.84 11.64 -3.30
N VAL A 116 0.88 10.79 -2.92
CA VAL A 116 0.71 9.45 -3.50
C VAL A 116 -0.74 8.96 -3.54
N LEU A 117 -1.08 8.25 -4.61
CA LEU A 117 -2.30 7.45 -4.71
C LEU A 117 -1.96 6.05 -5.21
N SER A 118 -2.29 5.02 -4.43
CA SER A 118 -2.07 3.62 -4.77
C SER A 118 -3.38 2.93 -5.16
N PHE A 119 -3.36 2.19 -6.26
CA PHE A 119 -4.49 1.42 -6.81
C PHE A 119 -4.10 -0.06 -6.85
N PRO A 120 -4.46 -0.84 -5.82
CA PRO A 120 -4.12 -2.26 -5.75
C PRO A 120 -4.83 -3.05 -6.83
N PHE A 121 -4.13 -4.01 -7.43
CA PHE A 121 -4.76 -5.04 -8.27
C PHE A 121 -5.55 -6.04 -7.42
N TYR A 122 -5.06 -6.35 -6.22
CA TYR A 122 -5.70 -7.24 -5.25
C TYR A 122 -6.41 -6.43 -4.15
N GLU A 123 -7.73 -6.27 -4.24
CA GLU A 123 -8.49 -5.43 -3.30
C GLU A 123 -8.55 -6.00 -1.86
N ASP A 124 -8.61 -7.33 -1.73
CA ASP A 124 -8.81 -8.03 -0.45
C ASP A 124 -7.52 -8.59 0.18
N LEU A 125 -6.36 -8.15 -0.32
CA LEU A 125 -5.09 -8.58 0.22
C LEU A 125 -4.94 -8.07 1.66
N ARG A 126 -4.54 -8.97 2.56
CA ARG A 126 -4.30 -8.64 3.98
C ARG A 126 -2.81 -8.43 4.22
N PRO A 127 -2.42 -7.52 5.14
CA PRO A 127 -1.04 -7.37 5.58
C PRO A 127 -0.36 -8.71 5.89
N GLY A 128 0.92 -8.81 5.54
CA GLY A 128 1.72 -10.03 5.76
C GLY A 128 1.41 -11.22 4.83
N LYS A 129 0.36 -11.15 4.00
CA LYS A 129 0.08 -12.17 2.98
C LYS A 129 0.62 -11.72 1.62
N MET A 130 1.23 -12.66 0.89
CA MET A 130 1.61 -12.43 -0.50
C MET A 130 0.50 -12.92 -1.43
N PRO A 131 0.24 -12.24 -2.56
CA PRO A 131 -0.65 -12.77 -3.56
C PRO A 131 -0.14 -14.11 -4.11
N LEU A 132 -1.07 -15.01 -4.40
CA LEU A 132 -0.83 -16.32 -4.98
C LEU A 132 -1.48 -16.37 -6.37
N PRO A 133 -0.87 -15.71 -7.38
CA PRO A 133 -1.40 -15.70 -8.73
C PRO A 133 -1.37 -17.11 -9.32
N LEU A 134 -2.48 -17.51 -9.94
CA LEU A 134 -2.59 -18.79 -10.65
C LEU A 134 -2.04 -18.69 -12.08
N HIS A 135 -2.14 -17.50 -12.65
CA HIS A 135 -1.72 -17.19 -14.02
C HIS A 135 -0.79 -15.97 -14.07
N ARG A 136 -0.11 -15.79 -15.20
CA ARG A 136 0.91 -14.74 -15.39
C ARG A 136 0.29 -13.34 -15.40
N ASP A 137 -0.87 -13.19 -16.00
CA ASP A 137 -1.66 -11.95 -16.08
C ASP A 137 -2.16 -11.48 -14.70
N GLU A 138 -2.27 -12.39 -13.74
CA GLU A 138 -2.55 -12.04 -12.35
C GLU A 138 -1.32 -11.54 -11.60
N GLN A 139 -0.10 -11.65 -12.15
CA GLN A 139 1.13 -11.21 -11.46
C GLN A 139 1.33 -9.68 -11.53
N ASN A 140 0.30 -8.92 -11.18
CA ASN A 140 0.30 -7.46 -11.15
C ASN A 140 -0.04 -7.00 -9.72
N LEU A 141 0.76 -6.10 -9.14
CA LEU A 141 0.44 -5.49 -7.84
C LEU A 141 -0.49 -4.28 -7.96
N GLY A 142 -0.49 -3.62 -9.11
CA GLY A 142 -1.26 -2.41 -9.39
C GLY A 142 -0.38 -1.18 -9.67
N ASP A 143 -0.98 -0.01 -9.49
CA ASP A 143 -0.43 1.27 -9.92
C ASP A 143 -0.24 2.25 -8.76
N ILE A 144 0.87 3.00 -8.79
CA ILE A 144 1.18 4.09 -7.86
C ILE A 144 1.35 5.38 -8.65
N PHE A 145 0.52 6.37 -8.33
CA PHE A 145 0.64 7.72 -8.85
C PHE A 145 1.39 8.58 -7.85
N LEU A 146 2.51 9.18 -8.27
CA LEU A 146 3.36 10.03 -7.45
C LEU A 146 3.15 11.50 -7.84
N GLY A 147 2.66 12.31 -6.90
CA GLY A 147 2.51 13.76 -7.04
C GLY A 147 3.85 14.46 -6.88
N VAL A 148 4.70 14.42 -7.90
CA VAL A 148 6.11 14.87 -7.80
C VAL A 148 6.21 16.35 -7.45
N GLU A 149 5.32 17.17 -8.01
CA GLU A 149 5.26 18.60 -7.70
C GLU A 149 4.88 18.86 -6.23
N TYR A 150 3.90 18.11 -5.71
CA TYR A 150 3.49 18.17 -4.30
C TYR A 150 4.66 17.77 -3.38
N VAL A 151 5.29 16.62 -3.66
CA VAL A 151 6.43 16.12 -2.88
C VAL A 151 7.59 17.10 -2.91
N MET A 152 7.88 17.73 -4.06
CA MET A 152 8.94 18.72 -4.18
C MET A 152 8.66 19.94 -3.28
N LYS A 153 7.42 20.41 -3.22
CA LYS A 153 7.03 21.51 -2.35
C LYS A 153 7.27 21.16 -0.88
N GLN A 154 6.81 19.99 -0.43
CA GLN A 154 7.06 19.51 0.94
C GLN A 154 8.56 19.39 1.24
N CYS A 155 9.34 18.88 0.28
CA CYS A 155 10.79 18.78 0.44
C CYS A 155 11.46 20.15 0.61
N GLN A 156 10.95 21.20 -0.05
CA GLN A 156 11.47 22.56 0.14
C GLN A 156 11.11 23.12 1.53
N GLU A 157 9.90 22.87 2.01
CA GLU A 157 9.42 23.33 3.32
C GLU A 157 10.17 22.64 4.47
N GLU A 158 10.42 21.34 4.34
CA GLU A 158 11.08 20.51 5.37
C GLU A 158 12.60 20.36 5.15
N SER A 159 13.16 20.99 4.12
CA SER A 159 14.59 20.87 3.75
C SER A 159 15.06 19.43 3.52
N LEU A 160 14.25 18.64 2.81
CA LEU A 160 14.50 17.22 2.52
C LEU A 160 14.99 16.98 1.09
N ASP A 161 15.67 15.85 0.87
CA ASP A 161 16.02 15.39 -0.48
C ASP A 161 14.79 14.85 -1.21
N LEU A 162 14.52 15.38 -2.41
CA LEU A 162 13.42 14.94 -3.26
C LEU A 162 13.54 13.45 -3.59
N HIS A 163 14.74 12.98 -3.92
CA HIS A 163 14.92 11.59 -4.34
C HIS A 163 14.65 10.61 -3.21
N GLY A 164 15.23 10.85 -2.04
CA GLY A 164 14.96 10.06 -0.84
C GLY A 164 13.49 10.10 -0.43
N THR A 165 12.84 11.26 -0.53
CA THR A 165 11.41 11.37 -0.22
C THR A 165 10.55 10.59 -1.23
N LEU A 166 10.83 10.69 -2.54
CA LEU A 166 10.12 9.87 -3.53
C LEU A 166 10.31 8.37 -3.30
N THR A 167 11.49 7.92 -2.85
CA THR A 167 11.69 6.53 -2.44
C THR A 167 10.81 6.15 -1.26
N ALA A 168 10.75 6.97 -0.21
CA ALA A 168 9.91 6.73 0.96
C ALA A 168 8.41 6.72 0.61
N VAL A 169 7.96 7.69 -0.19
CA VAL A 169 6.58 7.77 -0.70
C VAL A 169 6.25 6.56 -1.58
N THR A 170 7.20 6.08 -2.39
CA THR A 170 7.00 4.86 -3.19
C THR A 170 6.91 3.62 -2.30
N ALA A 171 7.74 3.51 -1.25
CA ALA A 171 7.66 2.41 -0.29
C ALA A 171 6.30 2.37 0.42
N HIS A 172 5.83 3.54 0.89
CA HIS A 172 4.48 3.73 1.42
C HIS A 172 3.40 3.29 0.41
N GLY A 173 3.53 3.73 -0.84
CA GLY A 173 2.62 3.34 -1.91
C GLY A 173 2.56 1.82 -2.14
N ILE A 174 3.71 1.13 -2.09
CA ILE A 174 3.79 -0.34 -2.21
C ILE A 174 3.15 -1.01 -0.99
N CYS A 175 3.32 -0.48 0.22
CA CYS A 175 2.63 -1.00 1.41
C CYS A 175 1.10 -1.03 1.19
N HIS A 176 0.52 0.04 0.64
CA HIS A 176 -0.89 0.05 0.28
C HIS A 176 -1.27 -1.01 -0.77
N LEU A 177 -0.44 -1.24 -1.78
CA LEU A 177 -0.67 -2.32 -2.75
C LEU A 177 -0.62 -3.71 -2.10
N LEU A 178 0.13 -3.85 -1.00
CA LEU A 178 0.25 -5.07 -0.20
C LEU A 178 -0.81 -5.22 0.89
N GLY A 179 -1.84 -4.35 0.88
CA GLY A 179 -2.97 -4.44 1.81
C GLY A 179 -2.76 -3.73 3.15
N TYR A 180 -1.63 -3.05 3.37
CA TYR A 180 -1.44 -2.22 4.56
C TYR A 180 -2.31 -0.96 4.47
N ARG A 181 -2.97 -0.65 5.58
CA ARG A 181 -3.86 0.50 5.77
C ARG A 181 -3.43 1.25 7.02
N HIS A 182 -4.04 2.40 7.27
CA HIS A 182 -3.73 3.20 8.45
C HIS A 182 -4.96 4.03 8.90
N GLU A 183 -6.15 3.45 8.77
CA GLU A 183 -7.41 4.14 9.13
C GLU A 183 -7.70 4.00 10.64
N THR A 184 -7.18 2.94 11.27
CA THR A 184 -7.18 2.76 12.74
C THR A 184 -5.77 2.85 13.32
N GLU A 185 -5.67 2.98 14.64
CA GLU A 185 -4.38 3.04 15.36
C GLU A 185 -3.57 1.74 15.21
N GLU A 186 -4.26 0.59 15.23
CA GLU A 186 -3.65 -0.73 15.04
C GLU A 186 -3.09 -0.87 13.62
N GLU A 187 -3.88 -0.50 12.61
CA GLU A 187 -3.45 -0.49 11.22
C GLU A 187 -2.27 0.47 10.99
N TRP A 188 -2.36 1.67 11.57
CA TRP A 188 -1.29 2.67 11.52
C TRP A 188 0.02 2.13 12.10
N THR A 189 -0.06 1.44 13.24
CA THR A 189 1.11 0.85 13.90
C THR A 189 1.73 -0.24 13.04
N GLU A 190 0.93 -1.13 12.48
CA GLU A 190 1.39 -2.20 11.59
C GLU A 190 2.06 -1.61 10.33
N MET A 191 1.43 -0.60 9.71
CA MET A 191 1.98 0.05 8.52
C MET A 191 3.27 0.81 8.82
N LEU A 192 3.35 1.53 9.95
CA LEU A 192 4.58 2.20 10.38
C LEU A 192 5.71 1.19 10.62
N GLN A 193 5.43 0.07 11.28
CA GLN A 193 6.43 -0.99 11.47
C GLN A 193 6.93 -1.52 10.12
N ARG A 194 6.02 -1.71 9.17
CA ARG A 194 6.38 -2.17 7.82
C ARG A 194 7.24 -1.15 7.08
N GLU A 195 6.90 0.13 7.11
CA GLU A 195 7.71 1.19 6.51
C GLU A 195 9.10 1.27 7.15
N ASN A 196 9.20 1.22 8.48
CA ASN A 196 10.48 1.23 9.18
C ASN A 196 11.36 0.06 8.73
N TYR A 197 10.80 -1.15 8.64
CA TYR A 197 11.53 -2.32 8.16
C TYR A 197 12.08 -2.10 6.75
N ILE A 198 11.23 -1.69 5.81
CA ILE A 198 11.60 -1.52 4.40
C ILE A 198 12.70 -0.46 4.27
N LEU A 199 12.53 0.68 4.93
CA LEU A 199 13.48 1.79 4.84
C LEU A 199 14.78 1.51 5.58
N SER A 200 14.74 0.76 6.69
CA SER A 200 15.95 0.28 7.37
C SER A 200 16.79 -0.61 6.46
N GLU A 201 16.17 -1.61 5.81
CA GLU A 201 16.88 -2.47 4.85
C GLU A 201 17.38 -1.69 3.64
N TYR A 202 16.58 -0.77 3.12
CA TYR A 202 16.99 0.09 2.01
C TYR A 202 18.19 0.97 2.39
N ASN A 203 18.17 1.58 3.57
CA ASN A 203 19.25 2.39 4.11
C ASN A 203 20.53 1.56 4.27
N ARG A 204 20.41 0.34 4.83
CA ARG A 204 21.52 -0.62 4.96
C ARG A 204 22.16 -0.96 3.62
N LEU A 205 21.35 -1.20 2.57
CA LEU A 205 21.84 -1.57 1.24
C LEU A 205 22.42 -0.39 0.43
N THR A 206 21.96 0.84 0.70
CA THR A 206 22.29 2.00 -0.14
C THR A 206 23.15 3.06 0.56
N GLY A 207 23.40 2.93 1.86
CA GLY A 207 24.11 3.91 2.68
C GLY A 207 23.34 5.22 2.86
N ARG A 208 22.01 5.21 2.63
CA ARG A 208 21.14 6.38 2.83
C ARG A 208 20.52 6.40 4.23
N SER A 209 19.86 7.51 4.56
CA SER A 209 19.12 7.68 5.80
C SER A 209 17.71 8.21 5.50
N LEU A 210 16.83 7.31 5.07
CA LEU A 210 15.42 7.60 4.81
C LEU A 210 14.56 7.25 6.03
N GLU A 211 13.53 8.07 6.26
CA GLU A 211 12.55 7.90 7.35
C GLU A 211 11.15 7.62 6.79
N PRO A 212 10.30 6.86 7.53
CA PRO A 212 8.92 6.58 7.16
C PRO A 212 8.08 7.83 6.91
N LEU A 213 7.14 7.71 5.96
CA LEU A 213 6.19 8.79 5.67
C LEU A 213 5.24 9.01 6.86
N MET A 214 4.87 7.92 7.53
CA MET A 214 3.97 7.93 8.68
C MET A 214 4.54 8.68 9.90
N LYS A 215 5.86 8.78 10.04
CA LYS A 215 6.49 9.61 11.09
C LYS A 215 6.26 11.11 10.84
N ARG A 216 6.23 11.54 9.58
CA ARG A 216 6.00 12.96 9.21
C ARG A 216 4.54 13.36 9.48
N CYS A 217 3.60 12.45 9.25
CA CYS A 217 2.18 12.71 9.50
C CYS A 217 1.81 12.75 11.00
N SER A 218 2.63 12.19 11.90
CA SER A 218 2.35 12.16 13.35
C SER A 218 2.33 13.55 14.02
N GLN A 219 2.88 14.56 13.35
CA GLN A 219 2.80 15.97 13.77
C GLN A 219 1.42 16.60 13.47
N ASP A 220 0.65 16.03 12.54
CA ASP A 220 -0.71 16.44 12.18
C ASP A 220 -1.63 15.20 12.17
N ARG A 221 -2.00 14.73 13.37
CA ARG A 221 -2.68 13.45 13.59
C ARG A 221 -4.07 13.27 12.97
N PHE A 222 -4.55 14.16 12.08
CA PHE A 222 -5.88 14.05 11.46
C PHE A 222 -6.02 14.62 10.03
N SER A 223 -4.97 15.07 9.31
CA SER A 223 -5.18 15.77 8.02
C SER A 223 -4.83 14.99 6.75
N VAL A 224 -4.00 13.95 6.77
CA VAL A 224 -3.55 13.28 5.53
C VAL A 224 -4.16 11.89 5.40
N SER A 225 -5.32 11.85 4.77
CA SER A 225 -6.08 10.63 4.51
C SER A 225 -5.65 9.99 3.18
N ALA A 226 -4.82 8.95 3.22
CA ALA A 226 -4.72 7.99 2.11
C ALA A 226 -5.80 6.91 2.32
N SER A 227 -6.98 7.12 1.74
CA SER A 227 -8.11 6.21 1.83
C SER A 227 -8.04 5.19 0.70
N VAL A 228 -8.05 3.91 1.06
CA VAL A 228 -8.31 2.80 0.13
C VAL A 228 -9.79 2.47 0.23
N TYR A 229 -10.62 2.97 -0.68
CA TYR A 229 -12.04 2.57 -0.76
C TYR A 229 -12.17 1.33 -1.65
N SER A 230 -12.61 0.21 -1.07
CA SER A 230 -13.12 -0.95 -1.82
C SER A 230 -14.52 -0.61 -2.35
N MET A 231 -14.77 -0.84 -3.65
CA MET A 231 -16.10 -0.68 -4.23
C MET A 231 -16.87 -2.00 -4.14
N SER A 232 -17.30 -2.40 -2.96
CA SER A 232 -18.31 -3.46 -2.83
C SER A 232 -19.71 -2.84 -2.93
N ASN A 233 -20.25 -2.85 -4.15
CA ASN A 233 -21.64 -2.50 -4.44
C ASN A 233 -22.52 -3.74 -4.20
N THR A 234 -23.32 -3.76 -3.14
CA THR A 234 -24.48 -4.66 -3.04
C THR A 234 -25.73 -3.82 -2.86
N SER A 235 -26.49 -3.75 -3.96
CA SER A 235 -27.84 -3.26 -4.03
C SER A 235 -28.78 -4.19 -3.25
N SER A 236 -29.35 -3.70 -2.16
CA SER A 236 -30.50 -4.33 -1.51
C SER A 236 -31.61 -3.30 -1.40
N LEU A 237 -32.60 -3.41 -2.29
CA LEU A 237 -33.90 -2.75 -2.18
C LEU A 237 -34.56 -3.16 -0.85
N PRO A 238 -35.23 -2.26 -0.12
CA PRO A 238 -36.12 -2.69 0.94
C PRO A 238 -37.47 -3.08 0.35
N GLU A 239 -37.81 -4.37 0.49
CA GLU A 239 -39.17 -4.87 0.37
C GLU A 239 -40.05 -4.25 1.45
N SER A 240 -41.22 -3.79 1.01
CA SER A 240 -42.33 -3.33 1.84
C SER A 240 -43.19 -4.50 2.32
N SER A 241 -43.49 -4.53 3.61
CA SER A 241 -44.58 -5.32 4.21
C SER A 241 -45.20 -4.45 5.31
N SER A 242 -46.40 -3.89 5.10
CA SER A 242 -47.72 -4.39 5.60
C SER A 242 -47.69 -4.61 7.12
N GLU A 243 -48.56 -4.11 7.99
CA GLU A 243 -49.93 -3.61 7.97
C GLU A 243 -50.21 -3.17 9.42
N HIS A 244 -51.08 -2.19 9.68
CA HIS A 244 -52.20 -2.30 10.65
C HIS A 244 -53.00 -0.98 10.78
N SER A 245 -54.29 -1.10 10.49
CA SER A 245 -55.43 -0.54 11.28
C SER A 245 -55.90 0.91 11.09
N ASN A 246 -56.69 1.06 10.03
CA ASN A 246 -58.01 1.70 9.89
C ASN A 246 -58.69 2.44 11.08
N SER A 247 -59.14 3.68 10.82
CA SER A 247 -60.29 4.42 11.41
C SER A 247 -60.07 5.92 11.18
N GLY A 248 -60.89 6.75 10.54
CA GLY A 248 -62.25 6.68 10.00
C GLY A 248 -62.74 8.13 9.79
N ARG A 249 -63.68 8.33 8.84
CA ARG A 249 -64.52 9.54 8.62
C ARG A 249 -63.82 10.85 8.22
N GLU A 250 -64.38 11.78 7.47
CA GLU A 250 -65.55 11.96 6.60
C GLU A 250 -65.45 13.43 6.09
N LEU A 251 -66.13 13.77 4.98
CA LEU A 251 -66.60 15.11 4.55
C LEU A 251 -65.84 15.92 3.47
N LEU A 252 -66.51 15.96 2.30
CA LEU A 252 -67.01 17.12 1.55
C LEU A 252 -66.07 18.03 0.73
N ASN A 253 -66.00 17.72 -0.57
CA ASN A 253 -66.56 18.46 -1.72
C ASN A 253 -66.47 20.01 -1.78
N SER A 254 -65.78 20.51 -2.81
CA SER A 254 -66.02 21.69 -3.69
C SER A 254 -64.65 22.20 -4.18
N GLY A 255 -64.36 22.51 -5.44
CA GLY A 255 -65.22 22.83 -6.57
C GLY A 255 -64.87 24.23 -7.08
N VAL A 256 -64.27 24.27 -8.28
CA VAL A 256 -64.22 25.39 -9.26
C VAL A 256 -63.12 26.45 -9.10
N GLY A 257 -62.41 26.69 -10.22
CA GLY A 257 -61.56 27.87 -10.43
C GLY A 257 -60.65 27.73 -11.65
N GLU A 258 -61.24 27.82 -12.84
CA GLU A 258 -60.57 27.94 -14.14
C GLU A 258 -59.68 29.20 -14.23
N GLY A 259 -58.70 29.17 -15.14
CA GLY A 259 -57.91 30.35 -15.50
C GLY A 259 -56.67 30.00 -16.33
N GLU A 260 -56.89 29.66 -17.60
CA GLU A 260 -55.89 29.79 -18.66
C GLU A 260 -55.45 31.27 -18.76
N ASP A 261 -54.16 31.54 -18.93
CA ASP A 261 -53.68 32.05 -20.22
C ASP A 261 -52.18 32.32 -20.25
N VAL A 262 -51.66 31.90 -21.39
CA VAL A 262 -50.35 32.10 -22.01
C VAL A 262 -50.17 33.59 -22.36
N ASP A 263 -49.01 34.20 -22.10
CA ASP A 263 -48.25 34.84 -23.19
C ASP A 263 -46.80 35.18 -22.83
N THR A 264 -46.02 35.08 -23.88
CA THR A 264 -44.61 35.25 -24.18
C THR A 264 -44.05 36.65 -23.93
N GLY A 265 -42.72 36.73 -23.74
CA GLY A 265 -42.01 38.00 -23.68
C GLY A 265 -40.49 37.82 -23.66
N GLN A 266 -39.90 37.81 -24.84
CA GLN A 266 -38.46 37.76 -25.10
C GLN A 266 -37.71 39.05 -24.71
N ALA A 267 -36.40 38.85 -24.50
CA ALA A 267 -35.26 39.72 -24.84
C ALA A 267 -34.87 40.88 -23.90
N SER A 268 -33.72 40.69 -23.24
CA SER A 268 -32.69 41.72 -22.98
C SER A 268 -31.65 41.68 -24.10
N PRO A 269 -30.97 42.79 -24.45
CA PRO A 269 -29.68 43.07 -23.80
C PRO A 269 -29.31 44.57 -23.65
N HIS A 270 -28.16 44.80 -22.99
CA HIS A 270 -27.45 46.06 -22.70
C HIS A 270 -28.04 46.83 -21.50
N HIS A 271 -27.29 47.16 -20.45
CA HIS A 271 -25.93 47.70 -20.42
C HIS A 271 -25.24 47.42 -19.07
#